data_AF-A0A9P8YJG4-F1
#
_entry.id   AF-A0A9P8YJG4-F1
#
_cell.length_a   1.000
_cell.length_b   1.000
_cell.length_c   1.000
_cell.angle_alpha   90.00
_cell.angle_beta   90.00
_cell.angle_gamma   90.00
#
_symmetry.space_group_name_H-M   'P 1'
#
loop_
_entity.id
_entity.type
_entity.pdbx_description
1 polymer ?
#
loop_
_entity_poly.entity_id
_entity_poly.type
_entity_poly.pdbx_seq_one_letter_code
_entity_poly.pdbx_strand_id
1 'polypeptide(L)'
;MSSSHLPPDALSVVIDASEYDTQGFGAGWETRRHRHESVANRASFEARADWLRLVGPTDEFGSCNPPNGNWTALTMPFCRPERMWIAAYIVEFAFIHDTVIERQLPDVQSENHQITDGGDVASPPAIVDPQLGKKKLRARMTRDLLAIDPVRGRECLAEWQNMIDLTHREKTTSFASVEEYVEFRLVDCGAPWMASLMLYGMGITLPASEREELKHVTRPFCAAAGLQNDYFSFVREYADQRSDAAASTPIMINLVALLTQWRGVDIATAKQLTREVTIGYEREYDLRCAEYRARKHALGQEVAEEVALYLRGVRCLLAGNIVWSSNCPRYHAKMRYDPNAGLEDALTLEKRGVDISVI
;
A
#
# COMPACT_ATOMS: atom_id res chain seq x y z
N MET A 1 6.52 15.20 27.77
CA MET A 1 5.11 15.64 27.68
C MET A 1 4.30 14.43 27.26
N SER A 2 3.37 13.99 28.10
CA SER A 2 2.48 12.86 27.81
C SER A 2 1.73 13.15 26.51
N SER A 3 2.08 12.44 25.44
CA SER A 3 1.26 12.40 24.23
C SER A 3 0.00 11.64 24.61
N SER A 4 -1.09 12.34 24.90
CA SER A 4 -2.39 11.70 25.06
C SER A 4 -2.74 11.04 23.72
N HIS A 5 -2.54 9.73 23.64
CA HIS A 5 -2.98 8.94 22.49
C HIS A 5 -4.50 9.06 22.39
N LEU A 6 -5.01 9.46 21.23
CA LEU A 6 -6.45 9.41 20.99
C LEU A 6 -6.87 7.94 21.05
N PRO A 7 -7.94 7.59 21.78
CA PRO A 7 -8.39 6.21 21.84
C PRO A 7 -8.78 5.74 20.42
N PRO A 8 -8.50 4.48 20.05
CA PRO A 8 -8.85 3.92 18.75
C PRO A 8 -10.28 4.22 18.27
N ASP A 9 -11.25 4.19 19.17
CA ASP A 9 -12.68 4.43 18.85
C ASP A 9 -13.00 5.90 18.52
N ALA A 10 -12.14 6.84 18.92
CA ALA A 10 -12.24 8.23 18.49
C ALA A 10 -11.73 8.43 17.06
N LEU A 11 -10.82 7.58 16.57
CA LEU A 11 -10.21 7.69 15.24
C LEU A 11 -10.99 6.90 14.18
N SER A 12 -11.49 5.73 14.53
CA SER A 12 -12.13 4.79 13.59
C SER A 12 -13.30 4.04 14.21
N VAL A 13 -14.13 3.47 13.35
CA VAL A 13 -15.22 2.56 13.73
C VAL A 13 -14.90 1.14 13.29
N VAL A 14 -15.33 0.14 14.07
CA VAL A 14 -15.34 -1.26 13.63
C VAL A 14 -16.37 -1.40 12.51
N ILE A 15 -16.02 -2.14 11.47
CA ILE A 15 -16.94 -2.52 10.40
C ILE A 15 -17.08 -4.04 10.38
N ASP A 16 -18.27 -4.54 10.01
CA ASP A 16 -18.53 -5.97 9.95
C ASP A 16 -17.85 -6.58 8.71
N ALA A 17 -16.79 -7.35 8.93
CA ALA A 17 -16.05 -8.01 7.86
C ALA A 17 -16.91 -9.02 7.08
N SER A 18 -18.01 -9.53 7.67
CA SER A 18 -18.92 -10.48 7.00
C SER A 18 -19.76 -9.86 5.89
N GLU A 19 -19.82 -8.53 5.81
CA GLU A 19 -20.44 -7.80 4.70
C GLU A 19 -19.59 -7.80 3.42
N TYR A 20 -18.33 -8.26 3.52
CA TYR A 20 -17.37 -8.25 2.42
C TYR A 20 -16.95 -9.66 2.04
N ASP A 21 -16.66 -9.87 0.76
CA ASP A 21 -16.06 -11.12 0.29
C ASP A 21 -14.56 -11.15 0.64
N THR A 22 -14.26 -11.62 1.85
CA THR A 22 -12.89 -11.73 2.34
C THR A 22 -12.13 -12.92 1.78
N GLN A 23 -12.80 -13.79 1.00
CA GLN A 23 -12.21 -15.02 0.46
C GLN A 23 -11.64 -15.96 1.54
N GLY A 24 -12.04 -15.78 2.82
CA GLY A 24 -11.53 -16.53 3.97
C GLY A 24 -10.26 -15.96 4.62
N PHE A 25 -9.71 -14.86 4.08
CA PHE A 25 -8.59 -14.14 4.69
C PHE A 25 -9.00 -13.39 5.95
N GLY A 26 -8.06 -13.19 6.87
CA GLY A 26 -8.23 -12.35 8.06
C GLY A 26 -9.36 -12.82 8.99
N ALA A 27 -9.63 -14.12 9.04
CA ALA A 27 -10.73 -14.67 9.84
C ALA A 27 -10.59 -14.30 11.33
N GLY A 28 -11.62 -13.64 11.87
CA GLY A 28 -11.65 -13.18 13.26
C GLY A 28 -10.82 -11.94 13.56
N TRP A 29 -10.23 -11.30 12.55
CA TRP A 29 -9.54 -10.03 12.72
C TRP A 29 -10.51 -8.86 12.82
N GLU A 30 -10.15 -7.89 13.65
CA GLU A 30 -10.87 -6.63 13.71
C GLU A 30 -10.61 -5.83 12.43
N THR A 31 -11.69 -5.46 11.75
CA THR A 31 -11.64 -4.55 10.60
C THR A 31 -12.21 -3.20 11.01
N ARG A 32 -11.51 -2.12 10.67
CA ARG A 32 -11.93 -0.75 11.03
C ARG A 32 -11.86 0.18 9.84
N ARG A 33 -12.65 1.25 9.91
CA ARG A 33 -12.63 2.35 8.93
C ARG A 33 -12.45 3.67 9.67
N HIS A 34 -11.48 4.47 9.22
CA HIS A 34 -11.20 5.78 9.79
C HIS A 34 -12.36 6.76 9.59
N ARG A 35 -12.65 7.59 10.59
CA ARG A 35 -13.77 8.55 10.55
C ARG A 35 -13.55 9.69 9.54
N HIS A 36 -12.30 10.04 9.29
CA HIS A 36 -11.91 11.09 8.34
C HIS A 36 -11.55 10.53 6.95
N GLU A 37 -12.34 9.59 6.44
CA GLU A 37 -12.14 9.02 5.10
C GLU A 37 -12.19 10.07 3.98
N SER A 38 -13.04 11.09 4.10
CA SER A 38 -13.12 12.18 3.12
C SER A 38 -11.81 12.96 2.99
N VAL A 39 -11.03 13.06 4.07
CA VAL A 39 -9.68 13.65 4.02
C VAL A 39 -8.74 12.77 3.19
N ALA A 40 -8.85 11.45 3.30
CA ALA A 40 -8.06 10.53 2.50
C ALA A 40 -8.47 10.60 1.01
N ASN A 41 -9.77 10.58 0.70
CA ASN A 41 -10.28 10.73 -0.66
C ASN A 41 -9.81 12.03 -1.32
N ARG A 42 -9.92 13.16 -0.60
CA ARG A 42 -9.47 14.46 -1.10
C ARG A 42 -7.96 14.48 -1.34
N ALA A 43 -7.17 13.95 -0.42
CA ALA A 43 -5.71 13.89 -0.57
C ALA A 43 -5.28 13.01 -1.75
N SER A 44 -5.95 11.88 -1.96
CA SER A 44 -5.76 11.03 -3.14
C SER A 44 -6.13 11.76 -4.43
N PHE A 45 -7.25 12.50 -4.45
CA PHE A 45 -7.61 13.34 -5.59
C PHE A 45 -6.56 14.44 -5.87
N GLU A 46 -6.08 15.14 -4.85
CA GLU A 46 -5.03 16.14 -4.97
C GLU A 46 -3.74 15.53 -5.54
N ALA A 47 -3.33 14.34 -5.08
CA ALA A 47 -2.16 13.65 -5.61
C ALA A 47 -2.29 13.32 -7.11
N ARG A 48 -3.46 12.86 -7.56
CA ARG A 48 -3.75 12.61 -8.98
C ARG A 48 -3.81 13.88 -9.80
N ALA A 49 -4.42 14.94 -9.29
CA ALA A 49 -4.46 16.23 -9.97
C ALA A 49 -3.05 16.82 -10.15
N ASP A 50 -2.18 16.70 -9.14
CA ASP A 50 -0.79 17.11 -9.25
C ASP A 50 0.03 16.21 -10.17
N TRP A 51 -0.26 14.90 -10.20
CA TRP A 51 0.32 13.98 -11.19
C TRP A 51 -0.05 14.39 -12.61
N LEU A 52 -1.33 14.62 -12.88
CA LEU A 52 -1.82 15.08 -14.18
C LEU A 52 -1.12 16.38 -14.63
N ARG A 53 -0.97 17.33 -13.71
CA ARG A 53 -0.36 18.64 -13.98
C ARG A 53 1.16 18.58 -14.17
N LEU A 54 1.86 17.74 -13.42
CA LEU A 54 3.33 17.74 -13.35
C LEU A 54 3.99 16.60 -14.13
N VAL A 55 3.29 15.51 -14.38
CA VAL A 55 3.82 14.29 -15.02
C VAL A 55 3.10 14.03 -16.33
N GLY A 56 1.77 14.05 -16.31
CA GLY A 56 0.93 13.79 -17.48
C GLY A 56 -0.30 12.93 -17.14
N PRO A 57 -1.17 12.68 -18.14
CA PRO A 57 -2.40 11.94 -17.94
C PRO A 57 -2.14 10.50 -17.50
N THR A 58 -3.01 10.00 -16.62
CA THR A 58 -3.06 8.61 -16.20
C THR A 58 -4.51 8.17 -16.06
N ASP A 59 -4.81 6.97 -16.55
CA ASP A 59 -6.07 6.25 -16.39
C ASP A 59 -6.02 5.26 -15.21
N GLU A 60 -4.93 5.27 -14.45
CA GLU A 60 -4.73 4.39 -13.32
C GLU A 60 -5.54 4.81 -12.09
N PHE A 61 -6.03 3.80 -11.37
CA PHE A 61 -6.64 3.98 -10.07
C PHE A 61 -5.63 3.68 -8.97
N GLY A 62 -5.53 4.59 -8.01
CA GLY A 62 -4.73 4.41 -6.80
C GLY A 62 -5.54 3.78 -5.67
N SER A 63 -5.55 4.47 -4.53
CA SER A 63 -6.08 4.02 -3.24
C SER A 63 -7.60 4.20 -3.08
N CYS A 64 -8.24 5.03 -3.92
CA CYS A 64 -9.66 5.30 -3.80
C CYS A 64 -10.53 4.07 -4.13
N ASN A 65 -11.55 3.84 -3.31
CA ASN A 65 -12.58 2.81 -3.53
C ASN A 65 -13.88 3.31 -2.87
N PRO A 66 -14.71 4.11 -3.55
CA PRO A 66 -15.91 4.67 -2.94
C PRO A 66 -16.88 3.64 -2.31
N PRO A 67 -17.12 2.46 -2.93
CA PRO A 67 -17.92 1.39 -2.33
C PRO A 67 -17.43 0.94 -0.94
N ASN A 68 -16.21 0.41 -0.83
CA ASN A 68 -15.72 -0.22 0.41
C ASN A 68 -14.84 0.69 1.27
N GLY A 69 -14.35 1.76 0.69
CA GLY A 69 -13.64 2.85 1.33
C GLY A 69 -12.18 3.00 0.89
N ASN A 70 -11.65 4.22 1.08
CA ASN A 70 -10.27 4.54 0.73
C ASN A 70 -9.27 3.58 1.42
N TRP A 71 -8.24 3.13 0.68
CA TRP A 71 -7.24 2.20 1.21
C TRP A 71 -6.64 2.72 2.52
N THR A 72 -6.14 3.95 2.57
CA THR A 72 -5.50 4.52 3.77
C THR A 72 -6.48 4.60 4.96
N ALA A 73 -7.76 4.89 4.70
CA ALA A 73 -8.78 4.93 5.74
C ALA A 73 -9.10 3.55 6.32
N LEU A 74 -9.00 2.49 5.53
CA LEU A 74 -9.22 1.10 5.95
C LEU A 74 -7.98 0.50 6.61
N THR A 75 -6.79 0.79 6.08
CA THR A 75 -5.54 0.13 6.47
C THR A 75 -4.76 0.88 7.55
N MET A 76 -5.01 2.18 7.72
CA MET A 76 -4.42 2.99 8.79
C MET A 76 -5.51 3.60 9.70
N PRO A 77 -6.37 2.78 10.34
CA PRO A 77 -7.52 3.27 11.11
C PRO A 77 -7.14 3.97 12.42
N PHE A 78 -5.86 3.95 12.81
CA PHE A 78 -5.31 4.66 13.97
C PHE A 78 -4.41 5.82 13.55
N CYS A 79 -4.42 6.21 12.28
CA CYS A 79 -3.76 7.41 11.82
C CYS A 79 -4.33 8.64 12.54
N ARG A 80 -3.47 9.55 12.96
CA ARG A 80 -3.88 10.81 13.55
C ARG A 80 -4.56 11.69 12.49
N PRO A 81 -5.68 12.38 12.78
CA PRO A 81 -6.41 13.13 11.78
C PRO A 81 -5.56 14.19 11.07
N GLU A 82 -4.66 14.86 11.80
CA GLU A 82 -3.72 15.85 11.26
C GLU A 82 -2.65 15.28 10.31
N ARG A 83 -2.46 13.95 10.32
CA ARG A 83 -1.49 13.22 9.47
C ARG A 83 -2.16 12.44 8.33
N MET A 84 -3.49 12.28 8.37
CA MET A 84 -4.23 11.48 7.38
C MET A 84 -4.00 11.98 5.95
N TRP A 85 -4.01 13.29 5.75
CA TRP A 85 -3.87 13.88 4.43
C TRP A 85 -2.53 13.50 3.76
N ILE A 86 -1.40 13.62 4.47
CA ILE A 86 -0.08 13.35 3.88
C ILE A 86 0.13 11.85 3.69
N ALA A 87 -0.41 11.03 4.58
CA ALA A 87 -0.37 9.57 4.45
C ALA A 87 -1.13 9.12 3.18
N ALA A 88 -2.36 9.60 2.98
CA ALA A 88 -3.17 9.26 1.82
C ALA A 88 -2.57 9.80 0.50
N TYR A 89 -2.06 11.04 0.51
CA TYR A 89 -1.37 11.61 -0.67
C TYR A 89 -0.17 10.76 -1.10
N ILE A 90 0.68 10.36 -0.14
CA ILE A 90 1.86 9.55 -0.41
C ILE A 90 1.48 8.16 -0.90
N VAL A 91 0.47 7.52 -0.30
CA VAL A 91 -0.03 6.21 -0.74
C VAL A 91 -0.58 6.28 -2.17
N GLU A 92 -1.37 7.31 -2.51
CA GLU A 92 -1.89 7.49 -3.86
C GLU A 92 -0.74 7.64 -4.88
N PHE A 93 0.25 8.49 -4.55
CA PHE A 93 1.45 8.63 -5.38
C PHE A 93 2.14 7.29 -5.58
N ALA A 94 2.32 6.49 -4.53
CA ALA A 94 2.98 5.20 -4.59
C ALA A 94 2.26 4.23 -5.54
N PHE A 95 0.93 4.14 -5.46
CA PHE A 95 0.14 3.28 -6.36
C PHE A 95 0.26 3.67 -7.84
N ILE A 96 0.19 4.96 -8.16
CA ILE A 96 0.29 5.45 -9.54
C ILE A 96 1.72 5.28 -10.06
N HIS A 97 2.69 5.62 -9.22
CA HIS A 97 4.10 5.51 -9.54
C HIS A 97 4.53 4.07 -9.82
N ASP A 98 4.06 3.11 -9.03
CA ASP A 98 4.30 1.68 -9.21
C ASP A 98 3.88 1.23 -10.61
N THR A 99 2.64 1.50 -11.02
CA THR A 99 2.14 1.12 -12.36
C THR A 99 2.87 1.83 -13.50
N VAL A 100 3.26 3.10 -13.30
CA VAL A 100 4.01 3.84 -14.32
C VAL A 100 5.46 3.37 -14.44
N ILE A 101 6.10 2.95 -13.33
CA ILE A 101 7.41 2.29 -13.39
C ILE A 101 7.30 0.94 -14.09
N GLU A 102 6.30 0.13 -13.75
CA GLU A 102 6.10 -1.19 -14.38
C GLU A 102 5.93 -1.08 -15.89
N ARG A 103 5.18 -0.08 -16.38
CA ARG A 103 4.99 0.18 -17.82
C ARG A 103 6.20 0.82 -18.52
N GLN A 104 7.17 1.38 -17.79
CA GLN A 104 8.35 2.05 -18.35
C GLN A 104 9.59 1.15 -18.46
N LEU A 105 9.47 -0.15 -18.20
CA LEU A 105 10.52 -1.13 -18.53
C LEU A 105 10.22 -1.71 -19.93
N PRO A 106 10.95 -1.26 -20.96
CA PRO A 106 12.30 -1.78 -21.17
C PRO A 106 13.38 -0.73 -21.49
N ASP A 107 14.61 -1.18 -21.26
CA ASP A 107 15.94 -0.61 -21.52
C ASP A 107 16.60 0.35 -20.51
N VAL A 108 17.66 -0.23 -19.96
CA VAL A 108 18.86 0.33 -19.34
C VAL A 108 19.33 1.64 -20.00
N GLN A 109 19.80 2.56 -19.15
CA GLN A 109 20.57 3.78 -19.45
C GLN A 109 19.81 4.99 -20.00
N SER A 110 19.41 5.88 -19.09
CA SER A 110 19.54 7.33 -19.33
C SER A 110 19.78 8.14 -18.05
N GLU A 111 20.62 7.62 -17.15
CA GLU A 111 21.35 8.47 -16.20
C GLU A 111 22.53 9.11 -16.94
N ASN A 112 22.24 10.11 -17.78
CA ASN A 112 23.16 11.17 -18.19
C ASN A 112 22.43 12.11 -19.13
N HIS A 113 21.77 13.14 -18.57
CA HIS A 113 21.57 14.38 -19.30
C HIS A 113 22.21 15.50 -18.50
N GLN A 114 23.43 15.85 -18.94
CA GLN A 114 24.07 17.12 -18.62
C GLN A 114 23.15 18.25 -19.09
N ILE A 115 22.87 19.18 -18.19
CA ILE A 115 22.13 20.40 -18.48
C ILE A 115 23.03 21.28 -19.37
N THR A 116 22.69 21.40 -20.65
CA THR A 116 23.17 22.51 -21.48
C THR A 116 22.11 23.60 -21.49
N ASP A 117 22.39 24.68 -20.78
CA ASP A 117 21.67 25.94 -20.83
C ASP A 117 21.91 26.61 -22.20
N GLY A 118 20.85 27.07 -22.86
CA GLY A 118 20.94 27.63 -24.21
C GLY A 118 19.62 28.03 -24.84
N GLY A 119 19.17 29.26 -24.55
CA GLY A 119 18.70 30.24 -25.54
C GLY A 119 17.44 29.95 -26.38
N ASP A 120 16.36 30.66 -26.01
CA ASP A 120 15.20 31.10 -26.80
C ASP A 120 15.04 30.62 -28.26
N VAL A 121 14.05 29.76 -28.49
CA VAL A 121 13.12 29.85 -29.63
C VAL A 121 11.73 29.37 -29.18
N ALA A 122 10.69 30.14 -29.53
CA ALA A 122 9.28 29.89 -29.22
C ALA A 122 8.88 28.40 -29.34
N SER A 123 8.60 27.77 -28.21
CA SER A 123 8.32 26.34 -28.13
C SER A 123 6.82 26.06 -27.94
N PRO A 124 6.30 24.90 -28.43
CA PRO A 124 4.94 24.42 -28.18
C PRO A 124 4.69 24.27 -26.67
N PRO A 125 3.43 24.04 -26.19
CA PRO A 125 3.16 23.89 -24.75
C PRO A 125 4.19 22.94 -24.14
N ALA A 126 4.92 23.44 -23.14
CA ALA A 126 6.14 22.83 -22.63
C ALA A 126 5.95 21.32 -22.49
N ILE A 127 6.77 20.53 -23.20
CA ILE A 127 6.82 19.09 -23.01
C ILE A 127 7.15 18.90 -21.53
N VAL A 128 6.14 18.50 -20.76
CA VAL A 128 6.29 18.25 -19.33
C VAL A 128 7.18 17.02 -19.24
N ASP A 129 8.44 17.20 -18.82
CA ASP A 129 9.33 16.07 -18.55
C ASP A 129 8.74 15.24 -17.38
N PRO A 130 8.25 14.01 -17.64
CA PRO A 130 7.59 13.21 -16.60
C PRO A 130 8.54 12.85 -15.46
N GLN A 131 9.85 12.75 -15.71
CA GLN A 131 10.84 12.45 -14.67
C GLN A 131 11.06 13.68 -13.77
N LEU A 132 11.16 14.88 -14.36
CA LEU A 132 11.20 16.13 -13.60
C LEU A 132 9.90 16.33 -12.78
N GLY A 133 8.75 15.96 -13.36
CA GLY A 133 7.46 15.91 -12.68
C GLY A 133 7.45 15.04 -11.44
N LYS A 134 7.85 13.77 -11.60
CA LYS A 134 8.00 12.80 -10.51
C LYS A 134 8.95 13.32 -9.43
N LYS A 135 10.08 13.93 -9.82
CA LYS A 135 11.03 14.54 -8.88
C LYS A 135 10.43 15.70 -8.08
N LYS A 136 9.65 16.58 -8.72
CA LYS A 136 8.95 17.69 -8.04
C LYS A 136 7.91 17.18 -7.03
N LEU A 137 7.15 16.15 -7.39
CA LEU A 137 6.19 15.50 -6.49
C LEU A 137 6.88 14.88 -5.28
N ARG A 138 7.95 14.10 -5.50
CA ARG A 138 8.77 13.53 -4.40
C ARG A 138 9.32 14.62 -3.48
N ALA A 139 9.87 15.71 -4.03
CA ALA A 139 10.38 16.82 -3.23
C ALA A 139 9.29 17.48 -2.37
N ARG A 140 8.07 17.68 -2.92
CA ARG A 140 6.93 18.18 -2.17
C ARG A 140 6.55 17.24 -1.02
N MET A 141 6.35 15.96 -1.30
CA MET A 141 5.96 14.98 -0.28
C MET A 141 6.99 14.92 0.85
N THR A 142 8.29 14.88 0.51
CA THR A 142 9.38 14.92 1.48
C THR A 142 9.29 16.16 2.37
N ARG A 143 9.13 17.35 1.78
CA ARG A 143 9.03 18.60 2.53
C ARG A 143 7.82 18.58 3.47
N ASP A 144 6.65 18.22 2.97
CA ASP A 144 5.41 18.31 3.73
C ASP A 144 5.36 17.24 4.84
N LEU A 145 5.85 16.02 4.57
CA LEU A 145 6.02 14.95 5.56
C LEU A 145 6.93 15.38 6.71
N LEU A 146 8.09 15.97 6.39
CA LEU A 146 9.08 16.43 7.36
C LEU A 146 8.64 17.68 8.13
N ALA A 147 7.78 18.52 7.54
CA ALA A 147 7.22 19.69 8.21
C ALA A 147 6.29 19.30 9.37
N ILE A 148 5.58 18.16 9.26
CA ILE A 148 4.68 17.67 10.30
C ILE A 148 5.45 16.92 11.40
N ASP A 149 6.32 15.98 11.02
CA ASP A 149 7.11 15.19 11.97
C ASP A 149 8.47 14.83 11.36
N PRO A 150 9.53 15.62 11.61
CA PRO A 150 10.82 15.42 10.97
C PRO A 150 11.52 14.15 11.45
N VAL A 151 11.23 13.66 12.66
CA VAL A 151 11.88 12.46 13.20
C VAL A 151 11.34 11.22 12.48
N ARG A 152 10.02 11.01 12.54
CA ARG A 152 9.39 9.85 11.91
C ARG A 152 9.38 9.97 10.39
N GLY A 153 9.27 11.19 9.86
CA GLY A 153 9.33 11.44 8.43
C GLY A 153 10.66 10.97 7.82
N ARG A 154 11.79 11.17 8.51
CA ARG A 154 13.08 10.64 8.06
C ARG A 154 13.12 9.11 8.05
N GLU A 155 12.52 8.46 9.04
CA GLU A 155 12.41 6.99 9.07
C GLU A 155 11.59 6.47 7.88
N CYS A 156 10.45 7.10 7.57
CA CYS A 156 9.63 6.71 6.42
C CYS A 156 10.36 6.90 5.08
N LEU A 157 11.09 8.01 4.92
CA LEU A 157 11.84 8.29 3.69
C LEU A 157 13.01 7.31 3.50
N ALA A 158 13.68 6.91 4.59
CA ALA A 158 14.73 5.90 4.54
C ALA A 158 14.18 4.53 4.09
N GLU A 159 13.06 4.08 4.66
CA GLU A 159 12.43 2.83 4.25
C GLU A 159 11.90 2.89 2.81
N TRP A 160 11.42 4.05 2.37
CA TRP A 160 11.00 4.23 0.99
C TRP A 160 12.17 4.09 0.02
N GLN A 161 13.31 4.72 0.32
CA GLN A 161 14.51 4.61 -0.50
C GLN A 161 15.01 3.16 -0.56
N ASN A 162 15.03 2.46 0.59
CA ASN A 162 15.40 1.04 0.65
C ASN A 162 14.52 0.17 -0.25
N MET A 163 13.20 0.40 -0.24
CA MET A 163 12.26 -0.31 -1.10
C MET A 163 12.58 -0.08 -2.58
N ILE A 164 12.78 1.19 -3.00
CA ILE A 164 13.14 1.53 -4.39
C ILE A 164 14.42 0.80 -4.81
N ASP A 165 15.46 0.87 -3.98
CA ASP A 165 16.79 0.31 -4.30
C ASP A 165 16.76 -1.22 -4.46
N LEU A 166 15.92 -1.91 -3.68
CA LEU A 166 15.80 -3.38 -3.72
C LEU A 166 14.91 -3.85 -4.87
N THR A 167 13.77 -3.20 -5.10
CA THR A 167 12.85 -3.49 -6.22
C THR A 167 13.55 -3.35 -7.58
N HIS A 168 14.48 -2.39 -7.74
CA HIS A 168 15.24 -2.25 -8.99
C HIS A 168 16.27 -3.36 -9.23
N ARG A 169 16.75 -4.06 -8.19
CA ARG A 169 17.80 -5.08 -8.31
C ARG A 169 17.27 -6.47 -8.67
N GLU A 170 16.01 -6.76 -8.34
CA GLU A 170 15.51 -8.15 -8.27
C GLU A 170 14.44 -8.52 -9.31
N LYS A 171 13.97 -7.56 -10.14
CA LYS A 171 12.93 -7.80 -11.17
C LYS A 171 13.36 -8.65 -12.38
N THR A 172 14.58 -9.18 -12.38
CA THR A 172 15.07 -10.15 -13.39
C THR A 172 15.25 -11.57 -12.85
N THR A 173 14.85 -11.83 -11.60
CA THR A 173 15.11 -13.08 -10.91
C THR A 173 14.04 -14.13 -11.21
N SER A 174 14.47 -15.37 -11.49
CA SER A 174 13.61 -16.55 -11.47
C SER A 174 13.62 -17.15 -10.06
N PHE A 175 12.45 -17.45 -9.49
CA PHE A 175 12.37 -18.13 -8.19
C PHE A 175 12.13 -19.63 -8.37
N ALA A 176 12.76 -20.44 -7.53
CA ALA A 176 12.68 -21.90 -7.55
C ALA A 176 11.64 -22.48 -6.58
N SER A 177 11.17 -21.68 -5.61
CA SER A 177 10.18 -22.12 -4.63
C SER A 177 9.30 -20.98 -4.10
N VAL A 178 8.24 -21.35 -3.37
CA VAL A 178 7.35 -20.40 -2.68
C VAL A 178 8.14 -19.61 -1.64
N GLU A 179 9.04 -20.27 -0.92
CA GLU A 179 9.84 -19.66 0.14
C GLU A 179 10.78 -18.59 -0.44
N GLU A 180 11.48 -18.90 -1.53
CA GLU A 180 12.35 -17.93 -2.21
C GLU A 180 11.57 -16.73 -2.73
N TYR A 181 10.40 -16.98 -3.35
CA TYR A 181 9.52 -15.91 -3.79
C TYR A 181 9.01 -15.05 -2.64
N VAL A 182 8.64 -15.65 -1.51
CA VAL A 182 8.19 -14.90 -0.34
C VAL A 182 9.30 -14.02 0.23
N GLU A 183 10.55 -14.50 0.31
CA GLU A 183 11.67 -13.65 0.77
C GLU A 183 11.84 -12.39 -0.09
N PHE A 184 11.76 -12.54 -1.42
CA PHE A 184 11.71 -11.41 -2.35
C PHE A 184 10.50 -10.51 -2.06
N ARG A 185 9.31 -11.12 -1.93
CA ARG A 185 8.05 -10.39 -1.82
C ARG A 185 7.94 -9.60 -0.50
N LEU A 186 8.61 -10.02 0.56
CA LEU A 186 8.68 -9.28 1.84
C LEU A 186 9.14 -7.83 1.65
N VAL A 187 10.02 -7.59 0.68
CA VAL A 187 10.58 -6.27 0.38
C VAL A 187 9.81 -5.62 -0.75
N ASP A 188 9.60 -6.35 -1.85
CA ASP A 188 9.00 -5.83 -3.07
C ASP A 188 7.56 -5.30 -2.88
N CYS A 189 6.77 -5.90 -1.98
CA CYS A 189 5.42 -5.41 -1.68
C CYS A 189 5.38 -4.11 -0.87
N GLY A 190 6.53 -3.56 -0.48
CA GLY A 190 6.63 -2.32 0.30
C GLY A 190 6.11 -2.42 1.73
N ALA A 191 5.90 -3.62 2.27
CA ALA A 191 5.37 -3.82 3.63
C ALA A 191 6.22 -3.14 4.73
N PRO A 192 7.56 -3.15 4.70
CA PRO A 192 8.37 -2.42 5.68
C PRO A 192 8.13 -0.91 5.63
N TRP A 193 8.02 -0.35 4.42
CA TRP A 193 7.71 1.05 4.21
C TRP A 193 6.29 1.40 4.71
N MET A 194 5.30 0.55 4.41
CA MET A 194 3.93 0.71 4.92
C MET A 194 3.85 0.68 6.45
N ALA A 195 4.59 -0.23 7.09
CA ALA A 195 4.68 -0.29 8.54
C ALA A 195 5.31 0.99 9.14
N SER A 196 6.33 1.53 8.48
CA SER A 196 6.94 2.82 8.86
C SER A 196 5.96 3.99 8.68
N LEU A 197 5.24 4.05 7.56
CA LEU A 197 4.22 5.06 7.32
C LEU A 197 3.06 4.97 8.32
N MET A 198 2.69 3.76 8.75
CA MET A 198 1.71 3.56 9.80
C MET A 198 2.19 4.10 11.15
N LEU A 199 3.43 3.82 11.55
CA LEU A 199 4.04 4.41 12.76
C LEU A 199 4.06 5.95 12.70
N TYR A 200 4.38 6.51 11.53
CA TYR A 200 4.27 7.94 11.28
C TYR A 200 2.83 8.44 11.46
N GLY A 201 1.85 7.78 10.83
CA GLY A 201 0.44 8.15 10.94
C GLY A 201 -0.05 8.15 12.39
N MET A 202 0.35 7.16 13.18
CA MET A 202 -0.02 7.02 14.59
C MET A 202 0.74 7.99 15.51
N GLY A 203 1.88 8.54 15.04
CA GLY A 203 2.77 9.34 15.88
C GLY A 203 3.49 8.51 16.93
N ILE A 204 3.81 7.25 16.63
CA ILE A 204 4.50 6.31 17.53
C ILE A 204 5.97 6.19 17.15
N THR A 205 6.86 6.23 18.13
CA THR A 205 8.27 5.88 17.93
C THR A 205 8.57 4.66 18.77
N LEU A 206 8.98 3.58 18.13
CA LEU A 206 9.42 2.37 18.81
C LEU A 206 10.91 2.50 19.12
N PRO A 207 11.35 2.17 20.35
CA PRO A 207 12.76 2.01 20.70
C PRO A 207 13.47 1.06 19.73
N ALA A 208 14.75 1.29 19.46
CA ALA A 208 15.51 0.49 18.49
C ALA A 208 15.53 -1.01 18.84
N SER A 209 15.66 -1.35 20.13
CA SER A 209 15.58 -2.73 20.61
C SER A 209 14.23 -3.38 20.34
N GLU A 210 13.13 -2.67 20.60
CA GLU A 210 11.78 -3.17 20.32
C GLU A 210 11.52 -3.29 18.83
N ARG A 211 11.99 -2.34 18.02
CA ARG A 211 11.87 -2.40 16.56
C ARG A 211 12.52 -3.66 16.00
N GLU A 212 13.71 -4.00 16.50
CA GLU A 212 14.41 -5.21 16.06
C GLU A 212 13.64 -6.48 16.44
N GLU A 213 13.13 -6.57 17.67
CA GLU A 213 12.28 -7.69 18.08
C GLU A 213 11.01 -7.78 17.23
N LEU A 214 10.39 -6.64 16.94
CA LEU A 214 9.13 -6.58 16.20
C LEU A 214 9.29 -6.92 14.72
N LYS A 215 10.47 -6.74 14.10
CA LYS A 215 10.73 -7.22 12.74
C LYS A 215 10.45 -8.71 12.61
N HIS A 216 10.88 -9.51 13.60
CA HIS A 216 10.58 -10.94 13.62
C HIS A 216 9.08 -11.19 13.76
N VAL A 217 8.39 -10.44 14.64
CA VAL A 217 6.95 -10.60 14.85
C VAL A 217 6.14 -10.23 13.59
N THR A 218 6.53 -9.17 12.87
CA THR A 218 5.78 -8.67 11.71
C THR A 218 6.21 -9.28 10.39
N ARG A 219 7.26 -10.13 10.34
CA ARG A 219 7.69 -10.77 9.09
C ARG A 219 6.58 -11.58 8.40
N PRO A 220 5.79 -12.44 9.10
CA PRO A 220 4.67 -13.14 8.45
C PRO A 220 3.60 -12.18 7.93
N PHE A 221 3.40 -11.05 8.61
CA PHE A 221 2.49 -10.00 8.13
C PHE A 221 2.96 -9.43 6.79
N CYS A 222 4.25 -9.14 6.62
CA CYS A 222 4.78 -8.63 5.36
C CYS A 222 4.57 -9.64 4.21
N ALA A 223 4.74 -10.94 4.49
CA ALA A 223 4.46 -11.99 3.52
C ALA A 223 2.98 -12.03 3.15
N ALA A 224 2.09 -12.03 4.16
CA ALA A 224 0.64 -12.03 3.93
C ALA A 224 0.18 -10.81 3.12
N ALA A 225 0.73 -9.61 3.36
CA ALA A 225 0.40 -8.40 2.61
C ALA A 225 0.67 -8.56 1.11
N GLY A 226 1.86 -9.04 0.75
CA GLY A 226 2.25 -9.30 -0.64
C GLY A 226 1.38 -10.37 -1.29
N LEU A 227 1.13 -11.49 -0.60
CA LEU A 227 0.36 -12.61 -1.17
C LEU A 227 -1.15 -12.32 -1.26
N GLN A 228 -1.71 -11.52 -0.35
CA GLN A 228 -3.06 -10.97 -0.51
C GLN A 228 -3.14 -10.12 -1.77
N ASN A 229 -2.16 -9.23 -1.99
CA ASN A 229 -2.09 -8.43 -3.21
C ASN A 229 -2.05 -9.35 -4.43
N ASP A 230 -1.12 -10.31 -4.50
CA ASP A 230 -1.02 -11.27 -5.61
C ASP A 230 -2.36 -11.94 -5.92
N TYR A 231 -3.09 -12.37 -4.89
CA TYR A 231 -4.39 -13.04 -5.05
C TYR A 231 -5.44 -12.14 -5.71
N PHE A 232 -5.57 -10.90 -5.24
CA PHE A 232 -6.59 -9.96 -5.70
C PHE A 232 -6.21 -9.25 -7.01
N SER A 233 -4.92 -8.93 -7.20
CA SER A 233 -4.42 -8.22 -8.39
C SER A 233 -4.22 -9.13 -9.60
N PHE A 234 -4.10 -10.46 -9.40
CA PHE A 234 -3.77 -11.43 -10.45
C PHE A 234 -4.53 -11.22 -11.77
N VAL A 235 -5.86 -11.01 -11.70
CA VAL A 235 -6.68 -10.87 -12.91
C VAL A 235 -6.28 -9.63 -13.72
N ARG A 236 -5.98 -8.52 -13.04
CA ARG A 236 -5.51 -7.29 -13.68
C ARG A 236 -4.13 -7.50 -14.29
N GLU A 237 -3.18 -7.94 -13.48
CA GLU A 237 -1.78 -8.10 -13.90
C GLU A 237 -1.63 -9.11 -15.05
N TYR A 238 -2.41 -10.19 -15.01
CA TYR A 238 -2.42 -11.21 -16.07
C TYR A 238 -3.02 -10.68 -17.38
N ALA A 239 -3.99 -9.77 -17.30
CA ALA A 239 -4.52 -9.08 -18.48
C ALA A 239 -3.50 -8.08 -19.05
N ASP A 240 -2.87 -7.27 -18.18
CA ASP A 240 -1.84 -6.29 -18.55
C ASP A 240 -0.66 -6.97 -19.27
N GLN A 241 -0.15 -8.07 -18.73
CA GLN A 241 0.95 -8.84 -19.34
C GLN A 241 0.58 -9.45 -20.71
N ARG A 242 -0.70 -9.77 -20.94
CA ARG A 242 -1.16 -10.32 -22.22
C ARG A 242 -1.36 -9.28 -23.31
N SER A 243 -1.69 -8.05 -22.95
CA SER A 243 -1.78 -6.95 -23.91
C SER A 243 -0.40 -6.54 -24.45
N ASP A 244 0.68 -6.75 -23.69
CA ASP A 244 2.05 -6.40 -24.05
C ASP A 244 2.77 -7.51 -24.87
N ALA A 245 2.11 -7.99 -25.93
CA ALA A 245 2.53 -9.13 -26.78
C ALA A 245 3.90 -8.97 -27.50
N ALA A 246 4.59 -7.84 -27.33
CA ALA A 246 5.88 -7.53 -27.96
C ALA A 246 7.10 -7.73 -27.04
N ALA A 247 6.92 -7.91 -25.73
CA ALA A 247 8.02 -8.20 -24.81
C ALA A 247 8.22 -9.72 -24.69
N SER A 248 9.47 -10.19 -24.79
CA SER A 248 9.85 -11.54 -24.35
C SER A 248 9.32 -11.73 -22.93
N THR A 249 8.29 -12.56 -22.75
CA THR A 249 7.39 -12.48 -21.60
C THR A 249 8.18 -12.55 -20.30
N PRO A 250 8.35 -11.44 -19.55
CA PRO A 250 9.05 -11.47 -18.29
C PRO A 250 8.28 -12.38 -17.32
N ILE A 251 8.99 -13.00 -16.37
CA ILE A 251 8.36 -13.80 -15.32
C ILE A 251 7.34 -12.92 -14.60
N MET A 252 6.08 -13.37 -14.51
CA MET A 252 5.05 -12.65 -13.78
C MET A 252 5.34 -12.75 -12.28
N ILE A 253 5.59 -11.63 -11.64
CA ILE A 253 5.88 -11.54 -10.20
C ILE A 253 4.55 -11.63 -9.43
N ASN A 254 3.96 -12.82 -9.42
CA ASN A 254 2.69 -13.08 -8.75
C ASN A 254 2.62 -14.58 -8.39
N LEU A 255 2.37 -14.90 -7.11
CA LEU A 255 2.40 -16.30 -6.65
C LEU A 255 1.40 -17.19 -7.40
N VAL A 256 0.23 -16.67 -7.81
CA VAL A 256 -0.75 -17.45 -8.58
C VAL A 256 -0.13 -17.90 -9.90
N ALA A 257 0.53 -17.00 -10.61
CA ALA A 257 1.20 -17.30 -11.88
C ALA A 257 2.36 -18.29 -11.68
N LEU A 258 3.20 -18.05 -10.68
CA LEU A 258 4.33 -18.91 -10.36
C LEU A 258 3.88 -20.33 -9.98
N LEU A 259 2.79 -20.49 -9.22
CA LEU A 259 2.24 -21.80 -8.87
C LEU A 259 1.70 -22.55 -10.09
N THR A 260 1.04 -21.85 -11.03
CA THR A 260 0.63 -22.50 -12.30
C THR A 260 1.84 -23.03 -13.06
N GLN A 261 2.96 -22.29 -13.09
CA GLN A 261 4.18 -22.69 -13.77
C GLN A 261 4.92 -23.82 -13.05
N TRP A 262 5.14 -23.70 -11.74
CA TRP A 262 5.91 -24.68 -10.96
C TRP A 262 5.18 -26.00 -10.77
N ARG A 263 3.86 -25.97 -10.62
CA ARG A 263 3.07 -27.16 -10.28
C ARG A 263 2.20 -27.68 -11.42
N GLY A 264 2.13 -26.97 -12.55
CA GLY A 264 1.29 -27.37 -13.69
C GLY A 264 -0.20 -27.42 -13.39
N VAL A 265 -0.66 -26.63 -12.40
CA VAL A 265 -2.07 -26.59 -11.98
C VAL A 265 -2.83 -25.46 -12.68
N ASP A 266 -4.16 -25.55 -12.71
CA ASP A 266 -4.99 -24.46 -13.24
C ASP A 266 -5.02 -23.23 -12.32
N ILE A 267 -5.53 -22.11 -12.84
CA ILE A 267 -5.59 -20.82 -12.12
C ILE A 267 -6.44 -20.94 -10.84
N ALA A 268 -7.53 -21.70 -10.87
CA ALA A 268 -8.42 -21.84 -9.71
C ALA A 268 -7.71 -22.56 -8.56
N THR A 269 -7.00 -23.64 -8.88
CA THR A 269 -6.16 -24.41 -7.94
C THR A 269 -4.98 -23.56 -7.45
N ALA A 270 -4.30 -22.83 -8.35
CA ALA A 270 -3.23 -21.92 -7.96
C ALA A 270 -3.72 -20.83 -7.00
N LYS A 271 -4.88 -20.22 -7.25
CA LYS A 271 -5.51 -19.28 -6.32
C LYS A 271 -5.82 -19.91 -4.96
N GLN A 272 -6.36 -21.13 -4.94
CA GLN A 272 -6.60 -21.85 -3.69
C GLN A 272 -5.29 -22.06 -2.90
N LEU A 273 -4.22 -22.49 -3.57
CA LEU A 273 -2.92 -22.68 -2.94
C LEU A 273 -2.32 -21.36 -2.43
N THR A 274 -2.38 -20.28 -3.21
CA THR A 274 -1.99 -18.93 -2.76
C THR A 274 -2.75 -18.52 -1.51
N ARG A 275 -4.07 -18.77 -1.47
CA ARG A 275 -4.90 -18.49 -0.31
C ARG A 275 -4.45 -19.29 0.91
N GLU A 276 -4.22 -20.59 0.76
CA GLU A 276 -3.78 -21.47 1.86
C GLU A 276 -2.42 -21.03 2.45
N VAL A 277 -1.45 -20.69 1.59
CA VAL A 277 -0.13 -20.16 2.01
C VAL A 277 -0.29 -18.83 2.75
N THR A 278 -1.10 -17.92 2.20
CA THR A 278 -1.35 -16.60 2.80
C THR A 278 -1.99 -16.74 4.19
N ILE A 279 -3.04 -17.55 4.34
CA ILE A 279 -3.69 -17.82 5.63
C ILE A 279 -2.70 -18.46 6.63
N GLY A 280 -1.75 -19.27 6.15
CA GLY A 280 -0.64 -19.78 6.96
C GLY A 280 0.15 -18.65 7.62
N TYR A 281 0.55 -17.64 6.84
CA TYR A 281 1.27 -16.46 7.36
C TYR A 281 0.40 -15.57 8.25
N GLU A 282 -0.90 -15.44 7.98
CA GLU A 282 -1.83 -14.74 8.86
C GLU A 282 -1.89 -15.39 10.25
N ARG A 283 -2.00 -16.72 10.30
CA ARG A 283 -1.98 -17.49 11.56
C ARG A 283 -0.63 -17.41 12.26
N GLU A 284 0.46 -17.44 11.51
CA GLU A 284 1.81 -17.31 12.05
C GLU A 284 2.02 -15.93 12.68
N TYR A 285 1.50 -14.87 12.07
CA TYR A 285 1.54 -13.53 12.67
C TYR A 285 0.81 -13.48 14.02
N ASP A 286 -0.38 -14.08 14.11
CA ASP A 286 -1.15 -14.15 15.36
C ASP A 286 -0.41 -14.93 16.44
N LEU A 287 0.22 -16.06 16.08
CA LEU A 287 1.06 -16.85 16.97
C LEU A 287 2.25 -16.04 17.49
N ARG A 288 3.02 -15.40 16.60
CA ARG A 288 4.19 -14.60 17.00
C ARG A 288 3.81 -13.41 17.89
N CYS A 289 2.63 -12.82 17.66
CA CYS A 289 2.10 -11.79 18.56
C CYS A 289 1.77 -12.33 19.96
N ALA A 290 1.22 -13.54 20.06
CA ALA A 290 0.93 -14.19 21.34
C ALA A 290 2.22 -14.57 22.08
N GLU A 291 3.19 -15.15 21.37
CA GLU A 291 4.51 -15.50 21.90
C GLU A 291 5.28 -14.26 22.40
N TYR A 292 5.23 -13.16 21.67
CA TYR A 292 5.83 -11.89 22.09
C TYR A 292 5.25 -11.43 23.44
N ARG A 293 3.92 -11.43 23.58
CA ARG A 293 3.25 -11.05 24.84
C ARG A 293 3.60 -11.99 25.97
N ALA A 294 3.58 -13.30 25.73
CA ALA A 294 3.91 -14.32 26.73
C ALA A 294 5.37 -14.18 27.22
N ARG A 295 6.32 -13.92 26.30
CA ARG A 295 7.72 -13.69 26.64
C ARG A 295 7.91 -12.44 27.50
N LYS A 296 7.25 -11.33 27.16
CA LYS A 296 7.29 -10.10 27.99
C LYS A 296 6.76 -10.37 29.40
N HIS A 297 5.60 -11.01 29.49
CA HIS A 297 5.01 -11.40 30.77
C HIS A 297 5.92 -12.32 31.61
N ALA A 298 6.55 -13.32 30.99
CA ALA A 298 7.49 -14.22 31.67
C ALA A 298 8.74 -13.50 32.22
N LEU A 299 9.11 -12.35 31.64
CA LEU A 299 10.19 -11.49 32.12
C LEU A 299 9.71 -10.46 33.17
N GLY A 300 8.45 -10.51 33.59
CA GLY A 300 7.85 -9.51 34.47
C GLY A 300 7.68 -8.13 33.81
N GLN A 301 7.61 -8.09 32.48
CA GLN A 301 7.45 -6.87 31.69
C GLN A 301 6.05 -6.80 31.09
N GLU A 302 5.43 -5.63 31.10
CA GLU A 302 4.23 -5.37 30.31
C GLU A 302 4.59 -4.96 28.88
N VAL A 303 3.70 -5.24 27.93
CA VAL A 303 3.83 -4.72 26.57
C VAL A 303 3.42 -3.26 26.59
N ALA A 304 4.31 -2.37 26.18
CA ALA A 304 4.02 -0.94 26.07
C ALA A 304 2.77 -0.70 25.20
N GLU A 305 1.95 0.29 25.59
CA GLU A 305 0.69 0.60 24.89
C GLU A 305 0.92 0.89 23.41
N GLU A 306 1.99 1.60 23.08
CA GLU A 306 2.39 1.90 21.71
C GLU A 306 2.70 0.64 20.89
N VAL A 307 3.36 -0.35 21.50
CA VAL A 307 3.66 -1.63 20.84
C VAL A 307 2.38 -2.43 20.63
N ALA A 308 1.51 -2.48 21.64
CA ALA A 308 0.22 -3.15 21.53
C ALA A 308 -0.65 -2.53 20.44
N LEU A 309 -0.67 -1.19 20.37
CA LEU A 309 -1.40 -0.45 19.36
C LEU A 309 -0.79 -0.60 17.96
N TYR A 310 0.55 -0.63 17.84
CA TYR A 310 1.24 -0.92 16.59
C TYR A 310 0.88 -2.31 16.05
N LEU A 311 0.98 -3.37 16.87
CA LEU A 311 0.60 -4.73 16.47
C LEU A 311 -0.88 -4.82 16.09
N ARG A 312 -1.77 -4.14 16.82
CA ARG A 312 -3.19 -4.05 16.43
C ARG A 312 -3.35 -3.35 15.08
N GLY A 313 -2.60 -2.28 14.83
CA GLY A 313 -2.59 -1.53 13.56
C GLY A 313 -2.13 -2.40 12.39
N VAL A 314 -1.06 -3.17 12.57
CA VAL A 314 -0.56 -4.14 11.58
C VAL A 314 -1.65 -5.14 11.19
N ARG A 315 -2.41 -5.68 12.15
CA ARG A 315 -3.55 -6.57 11.84
C ARG A 315 -4.66 -5.84 11.06
N CYS A 316 -5.01 -4.61 11.48
CA CYS A 316 -6.00 -3.80 10.79
C CYS A 316 -5.58 -3.45 9.36
N LEU A 317 -4.28 -3.30 9.09
CA LEU A 317 -3.74 -3.02 7.77
C LEU A 317 -4.09 -4.15 6.80
N LEU A 318 -3.87 -5.41 7.17
CA LEU A 318 -4.27 -6.55 6.32
C LEU A 318 -5.78 -6.68 6.20
N ALA A 319 -6.51 -6.55 7.31
CA ALA A 319 -7.97 -6.63 7.31
C ALA A 319 -8.60 -5.57 6.38
N GLY A 320 -8.12 -4.33 6.46
CA GLY A 320 -8.51 -3.24 5.57
C GLY A 320 -8.09 -3.48 4.12
N ASN A 321 -6.91 -4.05 3.88
CA ASN A 321 -6.43 -4.38 2.54
C ASN A 321 -7.31 -5.42 1.86
N ILE A 322 -7.78 -6.44 2.59
CA ILE A 322 -8.73 -7.45 2.09
C ILE A 322 -10.03 -6.76 1.66
N VAL A 323 -10.63 -5.96 2.55
CA VAL A 323 -11.88 -5.24 2.27
C VAL A 323 -11.74 -4.32 1.06
N TRP A 324 -10.65 -3.54 0.99
CA TRP A 324 -10.38 -2.68 -0.15
C TRP A 324 -10.21 -3.48 -1.46
N SER A 325 -9.39 -4.54 -1.43
CA SER A 325 -9.03 -5.32 -2.63
C SER A 325 -10.19 -6.11 -3.21
N SER A 326 -11.21 -6.44 -2.38
CA SER A 326 -12.37 -7.24 -2.80
C SER A 326 -13.18 -6.60 -3.93
N ASN A 327 -13.15 -5.27 -4.09
CA ASN A 327 -13.85 -4.58 -5.17
C ASN A 327 -13.21 -3.24 -5.62
N CYS A 328 -11.95 -2.95 -5.27
CA CYS A 328 -11.36 -1.67 -5.65
C CYS A 328 -11.33 -1.49 -7.19
N PRO A 329 -11.57 -0.27 -7.69
CA PRO A 329 -11.50 0.04 -9.13
C PRO A 329 -10.16 -0.34 -9.80
N ARG A 330 -9.08 -0.34 -9.00
CA ARG A 330 -7.74 -0.75 -9.42
C ARG A 330 -7.71 -2.19 -9.91
N TYR A 331 -8.33 -3.12 -9.20
CA TYR A 331 -8.35 -4.54 -9.57
C TYR A 331 -9.63 -4.97 -10.30
N HIS A 332 -10.72 -4.21 -10.17
CA HIS A 332 -12.04 -4.59 -10.66
C HIS A 332 -12.55 -3.59 -11.71
N ALA A 333 -12.43 -3.96 -12.98
CA ALA A 333 -12.80 -3.10 -14.11
C ALA A 333 -14.26 -2.59 -14.06
N LYS A 334 -15.18 -3.39 -13.52
CA LYS A 334 -16.61 -3.04 -13.37
C LYS A 334 -16.87 -1.93 -12.35
N MET A 335 -15.89 -1.62 -11.51
CA MET A 335 -15.99 -0.64 -10.43
C MET A 335 -15.34 0.69 -10.80
N ARG A 336 -14.79 0.80 -12.02
CA ARG A 336 -14.08 1.99 -12.51
C ARG A 336 -15.04 3.13 -12.84
N TYR A 337 -14.60 4.35 -12.53
CA TYR A 337 -15.24 5.63 -12.84
C TYR A 337 -14.18 6.56 -13.49
N ASP A 338 -14.42 7.86 -13.68
CA ASP A 338 -13.29 8.74 -14.06
C ASP A 338 -12.44 9.01 -12.80
N PRO A 339 -11.22 8.45 -12.68
CA PRO A 339 -10.42 8.67 -11.49
C PRO A 339 -10.20 10.17 -11.28
N ASN A 340 -10.01 10.97 -12.34
CA ASN A 340 -9.64 12.38 -12.26
C ASN A 340 -10.81 13.35 -12.08
N ALA A 341 -12.04 12.85 -11.92
CA ALA A 341 -13.22 13.70 -11.78
C ALA A 341 -13.49 14.18 -10.34
N GLY A 342 -12.80 13.64 -9.33
CA GLY A 342 -13.00 14.04 -7.92
C GLY A 342 -14.35 13.63 -7.36
N LEU A 343 -14.91 12.52 -7.84
CA LEU A 343 -16.26 12.03 -7.51
C LEU A 343 -16.29 11.12 -6.28
N GLU A 344 -15.14 10.87 -5.64
CA GLU A 344 -14.99 9.86 -4.58
C GLU A 344 -16.00 10.01 -3.46
N ASP A 345 -16.13 11.21 -2.88
CA ASP A 345 -17.03 11.44 -1.74
C ASP A 345 -18.49 11.32 -2.16
N ALA A 346 -18.86 11.85 -3.34
CA ALA A 346 -20.22 11.74 -3.86
C ALA A 346 -20.62 10.28 -4.10
N LEU A 347 -19.74 9.50 -4.75
CA LEU A 347 -19.94 8.07 -4.97
C LEU A 347 -19.96 7.28 -3.66
N THR A 348 -19.16 7.69 -2.67
CA THR A 348 -19.15 7.07 -1.34
C THR A 348 -20.50 7.24 -0.65
N LEU A 349 -21.07 8.44 -0.69
CA LEU A 349 -22.38 8.74 -0.10
C LEU A 349 -23.51 7.97 -0.81
N GLU A 350 -23.51 7.99 -2.15
CA GLU A 350 -24.49 7.26 -2.97
C GLU A 350 -24.47 5.76 -2.65
N LYS A 351 -23.29 5.14 -2.64
CA LYS A 351 -23.14 3.68 -2.40
C LYS A 351 -23.49 3.26 -0.98
N ARG A 352 -23.39 4.17 -0.01
CA ARG A 352 -23.69 3.90 1.40
C ARG A 352 -25.10 4.32 1.80
N GLY A 353 -25.93 4.76 0.85
CA GLY A 353 -27.31 5.19 1.11
C GLY A 353 -27.40 6.42 2.01
N VAL A 354 -26.37 7.26 2.02
CA VAL A 354 -26.37 8.55 2.74
C VAL A 354 -26.93 9.61 1.80
N ASP A 355 -28.06 10.20 2.18
CA ASP A 355 -28.77 11.19 1.37
C ASP A 355 -27.92 12.44 1.15
N ILE A 356 -27.60 12.72 -0.12
CA ILE A 356 -26.76 13.84 -0.56
C ILE A 356 -27.46 15.18 -0.33
N SER A 357 -28.79 15.20 -0.12
CA SER A 357 -29.55 16.43 0.16
C SER A 357 -29.33 17.03 1.56
N VAL A 358 -28.50 16.39 2.39
CA VAL A 358 -28.22 16.80 3.79
C VAL A 358 -26.81 17.40 3.96
N ILE A 359 -26.07 17.60 2.85
CA ILE A 359 -24.76 18.28 2.81
C ILE A 359 -24.91 19.56 2.00
#